data_AF-A0A7M3XZX1-F1
#
_entry.id   AF-A0A7M3XZX1-F1
#
_cell.length_a   1.000
_cell.length_b   1.000
_cell.length_c   1.000
_cell.angle_alpha   90.00
_cell.angle_beta   90.00
_cell.angle_gamma   90.00
#
_symmetry.space_group_name_H-M   'P 1'
#
loop_
_entity.id
_entity.type
_entity.pdbx_description
1 polymer ?
#
loop_
_entity_poly.entity_id
_entity_poly.type
_entity_poly.pdbx_seq_one_letter_code
_entity_poly.pdbx_strand_id
1 'polypeptide(L)'
;MSEHESLVLDHHAWNQQELLQYVIERHFILGNEIVTGVAWQAQARGGISDSDALVELNSHLEELGWLAMLDAGQPNILSIAPYPVSEPMIPNWQNIAVWSMMAGFLTLVGSVWQLRFNPDAASFDQDILRNSIIQFSLPIMFVLFLASDIRKRTASHFGIEIGHIVPIAFPIVSPIWPFGIAGLLSQRRADLTPMPDRKSLGLIELIAPLILFLCGTILTVIGLSLTPSEPPNLSEMPIAFQNNSLVTILSLEWLGDDLWLRLQWPHLSALAGIGLSLVGWTLLLPVPGLPGDRLLHSIIGPNEMSNPERQTPIFIATLAAMVLIFVNTEYWPWLLIGALAAMRRFSPENTPSPLIVDAAKGLSDEDRMKFSAIMVFVLLTGFPGMNPTYEISDWDEGLSTESWPEYIAFENGHAEVNLLLEPAGVVSVSGWLQMRVEGDPLGDWQIESECLDERAVCRFDDVSQASHEEVSFNLSRTVDASPQAFRLVILIDADGHVDEHSIVFQPTGVTTSIDPLWVM
;
A
#
# COMPACT_ATOMS: atom_id res chain seq x y z
N MET A 1 -58.68 -49.87 23.34
CA MET A 1 -57.45 -49.83 22.54
C MET A 1 -57.87 -49.35 21.16
N SER A 2 -57.47 -48.14 20.79
CA SER A 2 -57.77 -47.52 19.50
C SER A 2 -57.03 -48.25 18.38
N GLU A 3 -57.74 -48.55 17.29
CA GLU A 3 -57.17 -49.11 16.06
C GLU A 3 -56.06 -48.19 15.55
N HIS A 4 -54.87 -48.76 15.35
CA HIS A 4 -53.78 -48.07 14.68
C HIS A 4 -54.10 -48.00 13.19
N GLU A 5 -54.25 -46.79 12.67
CA GLU A 5 -54.40 -46.49 11.25
C GLU A 5 -53.18 -47.07 10.51
N SER A 6 -53.43 -47.96 9.53
CA SER A 6 -52.36 -48.62 8.79
C SER A 6 -51.61 -47.60 7.93
N LEU A 7 -50.31 -47.44 8.17
CA LEU A 7 -49.40 -46.69 7.30
C LEU A 7 -49.51 -47.25 5.87
N VAL A 8 -50.16 -46.48 4.99
CA VAL A 8 -50.22 -46.77 3.56
C VAL A 8 -48.84 -46.45 3.00
N LEU A 9 -48.03 -47.50 2.78
CA LEU A 9 -46.76 -47.39 2.09
C LEU A 9 -47.04 -47.14 0.61
N ASP A 10 -46.51 -46.02 0.09
CA ASP A 10 -46.62 -45.67 -1.32
C ASP A 10 -45.93 -46.75 -2.17
N HIS A 11 -46.60 -47.20 -3.24
CA HIS A 11 -46.21 -48.41 -4.00
C HIS A 11 -45.05 -48.17 -4.97
N HIS A 12 -44.57 -46.93 -5.13
CA HIS A 12 -43.49 -46.57 -6.03
C HIS A 12 -42.32 -45.93 -5.26
N ALA A 13 -41.15 -46.55 -5.30
CA ALA A 13 -39.93 -45.91 -4.82
C ALA A 13 -39.61 -44.71 -5.72
N TRP A 14 -39.63 -43.50 -5.15
CA TRP A 14 -39.30 -42.28 -5.89
C TRP A 14 -37.87 -42.33 -6.38
N ASN A 15 -37.65 -41.89 -7.61
CA ASN A 15 -36.31 -41.56 -8.06
C ASN A 15 -35.84 -40.24 -7.41
N GLN A 16 -34.54 -39.96 -7.46
CA GLN A 16 -33.97 -38.78 -6.80
C GLN A 16 -34.57 -37.46 -7.33
N GLN A 17 -34.87 -37.38 -8.63
CA GLN A 17 -35.46 -36.21 -9.26
C GLN A 17 -36.90 -35.98 -8.79
N GLU A 18 -37.70 -37.04 -8.71
CA GLU A 18 -39.08 -37.01 -8.19
C GLU A 18 -39.11 -36.59 -6.72
N LEU A 19 -38.19 -37.11 -5.90
CA LEU A 19 -38.06 -36.70 -4.51
C LEU A 19 -37.73 -35.21 -4.38
N LEU A 20 -36.71 -34.74 -5.10
CA LEU A 20 -36.30 -33.33 -5.06
C LEU A 20 -37.43 -32.42 -5.55
N GLN A 21 -38.07 -32.75 -6.68
CA GLN A 21 -39.20 -31.99 -7.20
C GLN A 21 -40.34 -31.90 -6.18
N TYR A 22 -40.69 -33.02 -5.55
CA TYR A 22 -41.76 -33.05 -4.55
C TYR A 22 -41.43 -32.19 -3.32
N VAL A 23 -40.16 -32.17 -2.87
CA VAL A 23 -39.72 -31.30 -1.77
C VAL A 23 -39.80 -29.82 -2.18
N ILE A 24 -39.31 -29.47 -3.38
CA ILE A 24 -39.38 -28.09 -3.90
C ILE A 24 -40.82 -27.61 -4.02
N GLU A 25 -41.72 -28.44 -4.56
CA GLU A 25 -43.12 -28.09 -4.79
C GLU A 25 -43.88 -27.75 -3.51
N ARG A 26 -43.35 -28.09 -2.33
CA ARG A 26 -43.92 -27.64 -1.04
C ARG A 26 -43.74 -26.14 -0.82
N HIS A 27 -42.60 -25.59 -1.26
CA HIS A 27 -42.20 -24.20 -1.03
C HIS A 27 -42.37 -23.30 -2.26
N PHE A 28 -42.20 -23.84 -3.47
CA PHE A 28 -42.27 -23.11 -4.73
C PHE A 28 -43.34 -23.66 -5.68
N ILE A 29 -43.92 -22.78 -6.48
CA ILE A 29 -44.70 -23.11 -7.66
C ILE A 29 -43.72 -23.22 -8.82
N LEU A 30 -43.55 -24.43 -9.36
CA LEU A 30 -42.65 -24.71 -10.47
C LEU A 30 -43.34 -24.38 -11.81
N GLY A 31 -42.62 -23.62 -12.64
CA GLY A 31 -42.97 -23.29 -14.02
C GLY A 31 -42.17 -24.14 -15.01
N ASN A 32 -41.70 -23.52 -16.09
CA ASN A 32 -40.94 -24.22 -17.11
C ASN A 32 -39.60 -24.72 -16.58
N GLU A 33 -39.24 -25.93 -16.96
CA GLU A 33 -37.92 -26.50 -16.72
C GLU A 33 -36.90 -25.86 -17.67
N ILE A 34 -35.82 -25.31 -17.11
CA ILE A 34 -34.74 -24.65 -17.86
C ILE A 34 -33.63 -25.66 -18.15
N VAL A 35 -33.25 -26.43 -17.13
CA VAL A 35 -32.30 -27.53 -17.23
C VAL A 35 -32.94 -28.78 -16.65
N THR A 36 -33.03 -29.82 -17.46
CA THR A 36 -33.74 -31.07 -17.11
C THR A 36 -33.26 -31.66 -15.80
N GLY A 37 -34.16 -31.74 -14.82
CA GLY A 37 -33.95 -32.30 -13.49
C GLY A 37 -33.13 -31.45 -12.53
N VAL A 38 -32.76 -30.22 -12.90
CA VAL A 38 -31.78 -29.43 -12.14
C VAL A 38 -32.22 -27.98 -11.93
N ALA A 39 -32.95 -27.38 -12.87
CA ALA A 39 -33.36 -25.98 -12.75
C ALA A 39 -34.74 -25.70 -13.35
N TRP A 40 -35.53 -24.90 -12.63
CA TRP A 40 -36.90 -24.53 -12.99
C TRP A 40 -37.13 -23.04 -12.79
N GLN A 41 -38.05 -22.47 -13.57
CA GLN A 41 -38.67 -21.21 -13.17
C GLN A 41 -39.51 -21.46 -11.92
N ALA A 42 -39.35 -20.62 -10.89
CA ALA A 42 -39.98 -20.83 -9.61
C ALA A 42 -40.48 -19.50 -9.02
N GLN A 43 -41.60 -19.58 -8.30
CA GLN A 43 -42.15 -18.49 -7.51
C GLN A 43 -42.60 -19.03 -6.16
N ALA A 44 -42.35 -18.33 -5.06
CA ALA A 44 -42.74 -18.80 -3.74
C ALA A 44 -44.25 -19.05 -3.63
N ARG A 45 -44.60 -20.10 -2.89
CA ARG A 45 -45.97 -20.45 -2.56
C ARG A 45 -46.42 -19.68 -1.31
N GLY A 46 -47.72 -19.37 -1.23
CA GLY A 46 -48.33 -18.89 0.03
C GLY A 46 -48.11 -17.41 0.37
N GLY A 47 -47.67 -16.58 -0.59
CA GLY A 47 -47.47 -15.13 -0.36
C GLY A 47 -46.25 -14.77 0.48
N ILE A 48 -45.36 -15.74 0.70
CA ILE A 48 -44.05 -15.56 1.32
C ILE A 48 -43.06 -15.02 0.25
N SER A 49 -41.99 -14.35 0.66
CA SER A 49 -40.95 -13.91 -0.28
C SER A 49 -40.16 -15.11 -0.84
N ASP A 50 -39.68 -14.99 -2.08
CA ASP A 50 -38.87 -16.04 -2.72
C ASP A 50 -37.61 -16.36 -1.88
N SER A 51 -37.00 -15.35 -1.26
CA SER A 51 -35.85 -15.49 -0.37
C SER A 51 -36.17 -16.30 0.89
N ASP A 52 -37.29 -16.01 1.56
CA ASP A 52 -37.67 -16.73 2.79
C ASP A 52 -38.05 -18.18 2.48
N ALA A 53 -38.74 -18.41 1.36
CA ALA A 53 -39.06 -19.76 0.88
C ALA A 53 -37.78 -20.57 0.54
N LEU A 54 -36.75 -19.91 0.02
CA LEU A 54 -35.45 -20.53 -0.25
C LEU A 54 -34.74 -20.97 1.05
N VAL A 55 -34.77 -20.12 2.09
CA VAL A 55 -34.21 -20.46 3.40
C VAL A 55 -34.92 -21.66 4.01
N GLU A 56 -36.24 -21.70 3.93
CA GLU A 56 -37.03 -22.83 4.44
C GLU A 56 -36.73 -24.13 3.67
N LEU A 57 -36.64 -24.04 2.33
CA LEU A 57 -36.28 -25.16 1.47
C LEU A 57 -34.89 -25.71 1.80
N ASN A 58 -33.89 -24.83 1.94
CA ASN A 58 -32.51 -25.22 2.21
C ASN A 58 -32.33 -25.84 3.60
N SER A 59 -33.15 -25.47 4.59
CA SER A 59 -33.11 -26.14 5.90
C SER A 59 -33.43 -27.65 5.83
N HIS A 60 -34.22 -28.07 4.82
CA HIS A 60 -34.52 -29.48 4.56
C HIS A 60 -33.52 -30.13 3.59
N LEU A 61 -33.09 -29.41 2.55
CA LEU A 61 -32.19 -29.94 1.53
C LEU A 61 -30.76 -30.15 2.04
N GLU A 62 -30.30 -29.33 2.97
CA GLU A 62 -28.95 -29.44 3.54
C GLU A 62 -28.73 -30.80 4.24
N GLU A 63 -29.72 -31.29 4.99
CA GLU A 63 -29.68 -32.63 5.62
C GLU A 63 -29.60 -33.77 4.60
N LEU A 64 -30.11 -33.55 3.39
CA LEU A 64 -30.08 -34.50 2.28
C LEU A 64 -28.82 -34.36 1.41
N GLY A 65 -27.92 -33.42 1.73
CA GLY A 65 -26.71 -33.14 0.97
C GLY A 65 -26.95 -32.33 -0.32
N TRP A 66 -28.04 -31.57 -0.38
CA TRP A 66 -28.41 -30.71 -1.52
C TRP A 66 -28.46 -29.24 -1.12
N LEU A 67 -28.29 -28.37 -2.10
CA LEU A 67 -28.39 -26.93 -1.96
C LEU A 67 -29.24 -26.40 -3.12
N ALA A 68 -30.29 -25.66 -2.78
CA ALA A 68 -31.05 -24.88 -3.73
C ALA A 68 -30.49 -23.46 -3.82
N MET A 69 -30.41 -22.92 -5.03
CA MET A 69 -29.95 -21.56 -5.34
C MET A 69 -31.00 -20.85 -6.17
N LEU A 70 -31.14 -19.54 -5.96
CA LEU A 70 -32.13 -18.71 -6.63
C LEU A 70 -31.44 -17.61 -7.44
N ASP A 71 -31.57 -17.72 -8.76
CA ASP A 71 -31.04 -16.77 -9.73
C ASP A 71 -32.13 -15.80 -10.21
N ALA A 72 -31.70 -14.59 -10.55
CA ALA A 72 -32.58 -13.56 -11.07
C ALA A 72 -33.14 -13.95 -12.45
N GLY A 73 -34.46 -13.93 -12.59
CA GLY A 73 -35.18 -14.22 -13.82
C GLY A 73 -36.60 -13.65 -13.83
N GLN A 74 -37.33 -13.83 -14.93
CA GLN A 74 -38.76 -13.52 -15.01
C GLN A 74 -39.55 -14.76 -15.48
N PRO A 75 -40.03 -15.64 -14.57
CA PRO A 75 -39.86 -15.69 -13.11
C PRO A 75 -38.42 -16.06 -12.69
N ASN A 76 -38.12 -15.97 -11.39
CA ASN A 76 -36.82 -16.38 -10.83
C ASN A 76 -36.50 -17.84 -11.16
N ILE A 77 -35.22 -18.15 -11.21
CA ILE A 77 -34.72 -19.48 -11.60
C ILE A 77 -34.22 -20.18 -10.35
N LEU A 78 -34.87 -21.28 -9.96
CA LEU A 78 -34.43 -22.13 -8.87
C LEU A 78 -33.60 -23.27 -9.45
N SER A 79 -32.35 -23.39 -9.01
CA SER A 79 -31.45 -24.48 -9.38
C SER A 79 -31.06 -25.31 -8.15
N ILE A 80 -30.83 -26.61 -8.35
CA ILE A 80 -30.37 -27.53 -7.31
C ILE A 80 -28.99 -28.07 -7.65
N ALA A 81 -28.09 -28.05 -6.67
CA ALA A 81 -26.78 -28.67 -6.76
C ALA A 81 -26.49 -29.51 -5.52
N PRO A 82 -25.57 -30.49 -5.60
CA PRO A 82 -25.03 -31.13 -4.41
C PRO A 82 -24.41 -30.07 -3.50
N TYR A 83 -24.56 -30.22 -2.19
CA TYR A 83 -23.96 -29.30 -1.24
C TYR A 83 -22.43 -29.32 -1.38
N PRO A 84 -21.77 -28.16 -1.53
CA PRO A 84 -20.33 -28.11 -1.76
C PRO A 84 -19.56 -28.57 -0.52
N VAL A 85 -18.59 -29.45 -0.73
CA VAL A 85 -17.68 -29.85 0.35
C VAL A 85 -16.64 -28.74 0.57
N SER A 86 -16.85 -27.92 1.60
CA SER A 86 -15.98 -26.78 1.92
C SER A 86 -14.83 -27.17 2.88
N GLU A 87 -13.94 -28.06 2.45
CA GLU A 87 -12.76 -28.39 3.25
C GLU A 87 -11.81 -27.18 3.36
N PRO A 88 -11.22 -26.93 4.55
CA PRO A 88 -10.22 -25.90 4.69
C PRO A 88 -8.98 -26.27 3.85
N MET A 89 -8.49 -25.32 3.05
CA MET A 89 -7.27 -25.49 2.25
C MET A 89 -6.06 -25.85 3.14
N ILE A 90 -6.08 -25.35 4.37
CA ILE A 90 -5.04 -25.57 5.38
C ILE A 90 -5.72 -25.94 6.71
N PRO A 91 -5.39 -27.09 7.33
CA PRO A 91 -5.86 -27.46 8.66
C PRO A 91 -5.50 -26.43 9.73
N ASN A 92 -6.30 -26.35 10.80
CA ASN A 92 -6.12 -25.31 11.85
C ASN A 92 -4.72 -25.31 12.50
N TRP A 93 -4.13 -26.49 12.74
CA TRP A 93 -2.79 -26.58 13.34
C TRP A 93 -1.70 -26.05 12.40
N GLN A 94 -1.83 -26.28 11.09
CA GLN A 94 -0.92 -25.73 10.08
C GLN A 94 -1.11 -24.21 9.99
N ASN A 95 -2.34 -23.71 10.10
CA ASN A 95 -2.58 -22.28 10.15
C ASN A 95 -1.88 -21.65 11.37
N ILE A 96 -1.99 -22.24 12.57
CA ILE A 96 -1.25 -21.78 13.75
C ILE A 96 0.27 -21.76 13.51
N ALA A 97 0.81 -22.77 12.83
CA ALA A 97 2.22 -22.81 12.45
C ALA A 97 2.60 -21.68 11.47
N VAL A 98 1.77 -21.40 10.46
CA VAL A 98 1.96 -20.28 9.52
C VAL A 98 1.97 -18.94 10.26
N TRP A 99 1.02 -18.72 11.18
CA TRP A 99 0.98 -17.51 12.00
C TRP A 99 2.22 -17.35 12.89
N SER A 100 2.69 -18.45 13.48
CA SER A 100 3.91 -18.43 14.32
C SER A 100 5.16 -18.13 13.48
N MET A 101 5.26 -18.73 12.29
CA MET A 101 6.35 -18.49 11.34
C MET A 101 6.33 -17.05 10.82
N MET A 102 5.14 -16.51 10.54
CA MET A 102 4.95 -15.11 10.16
C MET A 102 5.48 -14.16 11.24
N ALA A 103 5.12 -14.38 12.52
CA ALA A 103 5.63 -13.56 13.62
C ALA A 103 7.16 -13.60 13.73
N GLY A 104 7.76 -14.77 13.51
CA GLY A 104 9.22 -14.94 13.45
C GLY A 104 9.84 -14.16 12.30
N PHE A 105 9.30 -14.29 11.08
CA PHE A 105 9.80 -13.55 9.91
C PHE A 105 9.66 -12.04 10.05
N LEU A 106 8.53 -11.55 10.55
CA LEU A 106 8.35 -10.13 10.81
C LEU A 106 9.38 -9.61 11.82
N THR A 107 9.70 -10.40 12.85
CA THR A 107 10.72 -10.02 13.83
C THR A 107 12.09 -9.90 13.17
N LEU A 108 12.45 -10.81 12.27
CA LEU A 108 13.70 -10.73 11.51
C LEU A 108 13.71 -9.54 10.55
N VAL A 109 12.60 -9.26 9.85
CA VAL A 109 12.45 -8.09 8.98
C VAL A 109 12.64 -6.79 9.76
N GLY A 110 11.99 -6.65 10.92
CA GLY A 110 12.17 -5.49 11.78
C GLY A 110 13.61 -5.35 12.28
N SER A 111 14.28 -6.47 12.58
CA SER A 111 15.67 -6.46 13.04
C SER A 111 16.61 -6.00 11.94
N VAL A 112 16.44 -6.51 10.71
CA VAL A 112 17.22 -6.10 9.55
C VAL A 112 17.00 -4.61 9.24
N TRP A 113 15.76 -4.11 9.38
CA TRP A 113 15.47 -2.68 9.25
C TRP A 113 16.27 -1.83 10.24
N GLN A 114 16.29 -2.22 11.52
CA GLN A 114 17.02 -1.47 12.55
C GLN A 114 18.54 -1.53 12.41
N LEU A 115 19.08 -2.64 11.92
CA LEU A 115 20.53 -2.80 11.74
C LEU A 115 21.09 -1.82 10.69
N ARG A 116 20.28 -1.37 9.72
CA ARG A 116 20.67 -0.33 8.74
C ARG A 116 21.03 1.02 9.38
N PHE A 117 20.46 1.28 10.57
CA PHE A 117 20.63 2.54 11.31
C PHE A 117 21.54 2.37 12.53
N ASN A 118 22.05 1.16 12.77
CA ASN A 118 22.88 0.80 13.93
C ASN A 118 24.03 -0.12 13.47
N PRO A 119 25.02 0.40 12.72
CA PRO A 119 26.08 -0.43 12.11
C PRO A 119 26.95 -1.17 13.12
N ASP A 120 27.11 -0.63 14.33
CA ASP A 120 27.92 -1.23 15.38
C ASP A 120 27.21 -2.36 16.14
N ALA A 121 25.91 -2.55 15.90
CA ALA A 121 25.11 -3.54 16.62
C ALA A 121 25.23 -4.94 16.01
N ALA A 122 25.23 -5.96 16.88
CA ALA A 122 25.25 -7.35 16.44
C ALA A 122 23.89 -7.78 15.85
N SER A 123 23.88 -8.68 14.87
CA SER A 123 22.66 -9.11 14.16
C SER A 123 21.58 -9.76 15.06
N PHE A 124 21.93 -10.21 16.26
CA PHE A 124 21.01 -10.77 17.25
C PHE A 124 21.09 -10.03 18.59
N ASP A 125 21.33 -8.72 18.54
CA ASP A 125 21.24 -7.88 19.72
C ASP A 125 19.85 -8.01 20.37
N GLN A 126 19.83 -8.18 21.69
CA GLN A 126 18.61 -8.36 22.46
C GLN A 126 17.68 -7.15 22.35
N ASP A 127 18.23 -5.94 22.31
CA ASP A 127 17.44 -4.71 22.25
C ASP A 127 16.83 -4.50 20.86
N ILE A 128 17.58 -4.82 19.80
CA ILE A 128 17.07 -4.81 18.41
C ILE A 128 15.92 -5.83 18.26
N LEU A 129 16.12 -7.06 18.72
CA LEU A 129 15.07 -8.08 18.64
C LEU A 129 13.84 -7.69 19.44
N ARG A 130 14.02 -7.15 20.64
CA ARG A 130 12.91 -6.68 21.49
C ARG A 130 12.13 -5.54 20.82
N ASN A 131 12.83 -4.55 20.27
CA ASN A 131 12.19 -3.43 19.59
C ASN A 131 11.46 -3.90 18.33
N SER A 132 12.06 -4.80 17.56
CA SER A 132 11.45 -5.44 16.38
C SER A 132 10.15 -6.19 16.73
N ILE A 133 10.13 -6.90 17.86
CA ILE A 133 8.92 -7.57 18.36
C ILE A 133 7.85 -6.53 18.71
N ILE A 134 8.18 -5.53 19.53
CA ILE A 134 7.22 -4.60 20.13
C ILE A 134 6.69 -3.59 19.11
N GLN A 135 7.56 -3.06 18.26
CA GLN A 135 7.25 -1.92 17.39
C GLN A 135 6.86 -2.33 15.98
N PHE A 136 7.14 -3.58 15.56
CA PHE A 136 6.86 -4.07 14.21
C PHE A 136 6.02 -5.35 14.19
N SER A 137 6.54 -6.47 14.72
CA SER A 137 5.89 -7.77 14.60
C SER A 137 4.55 -7.84 15.35
N LEU A 138 4.51 -7.46 16.63
CA LEU A 138 3.28 -7.49 17.43
C LEU A 138 2.17 -6.60 16.87
N PRO A 139 2.43 -5.33 16.47
CA PRO A 139 1.42 -4.50 15.81
C PRO A 139 0.83 -5.14 14.56
N ILE A 140 1.67 -5.67 13.66
CA ILE A 140 1.19 -6.34 12.44
C ILE A 140 0.35 -7.57 12.80
N MET A 141 0.86 -8.45 13.66
CA MET A 141 0.16 -9.67 14.07
C MET A 141 -1.16 -9.36 14.77
N PHE A 142 -1.22 -8.31 15.58
CA PHE A 142 -2.44 -7.85 16.24
C PHE A 142 -3.49 -7.39 15.23
N VAL A 143 -3.11 -6.52 14.28
CA VAL A 143 -4.04 -6.04 13.25
C VAL A 143 -4.52 -7.18 12.36
N LEU A 144 -3.63 -8.10 11.98
CA LEU A 144 -4.00 -9.31 11.23
C LEU A 144 -5.00 -10.17 11.99
N PHE A 145 -4.75 -10.40 13.27
CA PHE A 145 -5.64 -11.19 14.12
C PHE A 145 -7.00 -10.51 14.24
N LEU A 146 -7.02 -9.20 14.48
CA LEU A 146 -8.24 -8.39 14.54
C LEU A 146 -9.05 -8.48 13.24
N ALA A 147 -8.39 -8.29 12.08
CA ALA A 147 -9.01 -8.42 10.77
C ALA A 147 -9.59 -9.83 10.55
N SER A 148 -8.84 -10.86 10.93
CA SER A 148 -9.29 -12.25 10.81
C SER A 148 -10.48 -12.57 11.72
N ASP A 149 -10.46 -12.10 12.97
CA ASP A 149 -11.49 -12.40 13.95
C ASP A 149 -12.80 -11.67 13.63
N ILE A 150 -12.74 -10.38 13.28
CA ILE A 150 -13.92 -9.62 12.89
C ILE A 150 -14.54 -10.20 11.61
N ARG A 151 -13.72 -10.52 10.59
CA ARG A 151 -14.21 -11.16 9.36
C ARG A 151 -14.92 -12.49 9.66
N LYS A 152 -14.33 -13.33 10.51
CA LYS A 152 -14.91 -14.61 10.93
C LYS A 152 -16.22 -14.42 11.69
N ARG A 153 -16.29 -13.48 12.62
CA ARG A 153 -17.52 -13.17 13.38
C ARG A 153 -18.63 -12.67 12.47
N THR A 154 -18.31 -11.79 11.52
CA THR A 154 -19.30 -11.32 10.55
C THR A 154 -19.81 -12.45 9.67
N ALA A 155 -18.94 -13.37 9.21
CA ALA A 155 -19.39 -14.54 8.47
C ALA A 155 -20.30 -15.45 9.31
N SER A 156 -19.97 -15.68 10.58
CA SER A 156 -20.80 -16.48 11.49
C SER A 156 -22.18 -15.87 11.75
N HIS A 157 -22.29 -14.53 11.71
CA HIS A 157 -23.58 -13.84 11.81
C HIS A 157 -24.52 -14.16 10.64
N PHE A 158 -23.95 -14.51 9.48
CA PHE A 158 -24.68 -14.97 8.30
C PHE A 158 -24.77 -16.50 8.21
N GLY A 159 -24.38 -17.24 9.26
CA GLY A 159 -24.39 -18.70 9.26
C GLY A 159 -23.28 -19.35 8.46
N ILE A 160 -22.21 -18.62 8.12
CA ILE A 160 -21.14 -19.09 7.24
C ILE A 160 -19.86 -19.37 8.04
N GLU A 161 -19.25 -20.53 7.79
CA GLU A 161 -17.93 -20.88 8.34
C GLU A 161 -16.80 -20.67 7.32
N ILE A 162 -16.04 -19.57 7.45
CA ILE A 162 -14.91 -19.27 6.55
C ILE A 162 -13.52 -19.58 7.12
N GLY A 163 -13.43 -19.88 8.42
CA GLY A 163 -12.16 -20.07 9.12
C GLY A 163 -11.41 -18.75 9.39
N HIS A 164 -10.11 -18.85 9.71
CA HIS A 164 -9.23 -17.71 9.90
C HIS A 164 -8.51 -17.33 8.60
N ILE A 165 -7.92 -16.14 8.56
CA ILE A 165 -7.08 -15.71 7.45
C ILE A 165 -5.73 -16.44 7.52
N VAL A 166 -5.15 -16.72 6.37
CA VAL A 166 -3.79 -17.26 6.22
C VAL A 166 -2.89 -16.13 5.71
N PRO A 167 -1.98 -15.58 6.53
CA PRO A 167 -1.07 -14.53 6.09
C PRO A 167 0.00 -15.09 5.16
N ILE A 168 0.38 -14.31 4.14
CA ILE A 168 1.51 -14.61 3.26
C ILE A 168 2.70 -13.74 3.70
N ALA A 169 3.74 -14.38 4.19
CA ALA A 169 5.01 -13.74 4.54
C ALA A 169 5.86 -13.48 3.30
N PHE A 170 6.60 -12.38 3.30
CA PHE A 170 7.68 -12.12 2.35
C PHE A 170 8.98 -11.92 3.13
N PRO A 171 9.83 -12.96 3.28
CA PRO A 171 10.91 -12.97 4.26
C PRO A 171 12.18 -12.26 3.75
N ILE A 172 12.03 -11.13 3.05
CA ILE A 172 13.13 -10.36 2.47
C ILE A 172 12.87 -8.87 2.75
N VAL A 173 13.86 -8.20 3.33
CA VAL A 173 13.89 -6.73 3.37
C VAL A 173 14.58 -6.28 2.11
N SER A 174 13.78 -5.76 1.18
CA SER A 174 14.26 -5.22 -0.09
C SER A 174 13.56 -3.89 -0.33
N PRO A 175 14.20 -2.95 -1.04
CA PRO A 175 13.56 -1.73 -1.52
C PRO A 175 12.32 -2.01 -2.37
N ILE A 176 12.23 -3.22 -2.95
CA ILE A 176 11.07 -3.66 -3.72
C ILE A 176 9.87 -3.95 -2.80
N TRP A 177 10.10 -4.45 -1.58
CA TRP A 177 9.01 -4.79 -0.64
C TRP A 177 9.51 -4.99 0.81
N PRO A 178 9.68 -3.91 1.61
CA PRO A 178 10.31 -4.01 2.93
C PRO A 178 9.36 -4.43 4.08
N PHE A 179 8.10 -4.76 3.79
CA PHE A 179 7.04 -4.84 4.81
C PHE A 179 6.90 -6.20 5.51
N GLY A 180 7.55 -7.25 5.00
CA GLY A 180 7.44 -8.61 5.56
C GLY A 180 6.09 -9.33 5.33
N ILE A 181 5.04 -8.61 4.90
CA ILE A 181 3.72 -9.15 4.53
C ILE A 181 3.42 -8.91 3.06
N ALA A 182 3.10 -9.97 2.30
CA ALA A 182 2.75 -9.86 0.88
C ALA A 182 1.24 -9.87 0.60
N GLY A 183 0.44 -10.47 1.49
CA GLY A 183 -0.99 -10.59 1.25
C GLY A 183 -1.68 -11.54 2.21
N LEU A 184 -2.98 -11.76 1.94
CA LEU A 184 -3.85 -12.60 2.75
C LEU A 184 -4.59 -13.62 1.87
N LEU A 185 -4.73 -14.84 2.37
CA LEU A 185 -5.59 -15.87 1.78
C LEU A 185 -6.71 -16.24 2.75
N SER A 186 -7.83 -16.66 2.17
CA SER A 186 -8.93 -17.25 2.93
C SER A 186 -8.62 -18.73 3.17
N GLN A 187 -8.82 -19.22 4.40
CA GLN A 187 -8.61 -20.64 4.71
C GLN A 187 -9.59 -21.55 3.95
N ARG A 188 -10.80 -21.08 3.64
CA ARG A 188 -11.74 -21.74 2.74
C ARG A 188 -11.88 -20.99 1.42
N ARG A 189 -12.10 -21.77 0.36
CA ARG A 189 -12.36 -21.28 -0.99
C ARG A 189 -13.75 -20.64 -1.09
N ALA A 190 -13.82 -19.46 -1.71
CA ALA A 190 -15.07 -18.70 -1.81
C ALA A 190 -16.08 -19.32 -2.79
N ASP A 191 -15.62 -20.08 -3.79
CA ASP A 191 -16.47 -20.79 -4.74
C ASP A 191 -17.12 -22.05 -4.15
N LEU A 192 -16.63 -22.55 -3.01
CA LEU A 192 -17.19 -23.69 -2.30
C LEU A 192 -17.94 -23.27 -1.02
N THR A 193 -17.96 -21.97 -0.71
CA THR A 193 -18.61 -21.45 0.48
C THR A 193 -19.95 -20.83 0.06
N PRO A 194 -21.10 -21.43 0.43
CA PRO A 194 -22.41 -20.93 0.01
C PRO A 194 -22.73 -19.61 0.73
N MET A 195 -22.54 -18.49 0.04
CA MET A 195 -22.85 -17.17 0.58
C MET A 195 -24.37 -16.94 0.49
N PRO A 196 -25.08 -16.61 1.59
CA PRO A 196 -26.53 -16.47 1.58
C PRO A 196 -27.05 -15.48 0.56
N ASP A 197 -26.41 -14.31 0.46
CA ASP A 197 -26.83 -13.25 -0.45
C ASP A 197 -25.65 -12.36 -0.87
N ARG A 198 -25.89 -11.47 -1.83
CA ARG A 198 -24.85 -10.53 -2.31
C ARG A 198 -24.35 -9.59 -1.21
N LYS A 199 -25.21 -9.22 -0.25
CA LYS A 199 -24.86 -8.31 0.85
C LYS A 199 -23.84 -8.93 1.81
N SER A 200 -24.07 -10.18 2.23
CA SER A 200 -23.16 -10.91 3.11
C SER A 200 -21.79 -11.09 2.47
N LEU A 201 -21.71 -11.46 1.18
CA LEU A 201 -20.46 -11.51 0.42
C LEU A 201 -19.70 -10.17 0.48
N GLY A 202 -20.39 -9.07 0.17
CA GLY A 202 -19.78 -7.73 0.17
C GLY A 202 -19.22 -7.33 1.54
N LEU A 203 -19.98 -7.56 2.62
CA LEU A 203 -19.53 -7.26 3.98
C LEU A 203 -18.31 -8.11 4.40
N ILE A 204 -18.37 -9.42 4.18
CA ILE A 204 -17.31 -10.35 4.60
C ILE A 204 -15.99 -10.05 3.89
N GLU A 205 -16.05 -9.74 2.59
CA GLU A 205 -14.84 -9.49 1.80
C GLU A 205 -14.28 -8.06 1.99
N LEU A 206 -15.11 -7.09 2.39
CA LEU A 206 -14.66 -5.73 2.67
C LEU A 206 -13.94 -5.59 4.02
N ILE A 207 -14.32 -6.37 5.03
CA ILE A 207 -13.88 -6.17 6.42
C ILE A 207 -12.36 -6.28 6.58
N ALA A 208 -11.74 -7.34 6.08
CA ALA A 208 -10.31 -7.56 6.30
C ALA A 208 -9.44 -6.49 5.62
N PRO A 209 -9.63 -6.17 4.32
CA PRO A 209 -8.91 -5.08 3.68
C PRO A 209 -9.13 -3.73 4.36
N LEU A 210 -10.35 -3.44 4.82
CA LEU A 210 -10.68 -2.17 5.47
C LEU A 210 -9.99 -2.03 6.84
N ILE A 211 -9.97 -3.09 7.66
CA ILE A 211 -9.26 -3.07 8.95
C ILE A 211 -7.76 -2.90 8.74
N LEU A 212 -7.17 -3.63 7.79
CA LEU A 212 -5.75 -3.46 7.45
C LEU A 212 -5.45 -2.02 7.03
N PHE A 213 -6.28 -1.45 6.16
CA PHE A 213 -6.12 -0.08 5.68
C PHE A 213 -6.19 0.93 6.84
N LEU A 214 -7.28 0.92 7.61
CA LEU A 214 -7.51 1.92 8.67
C LEU A 214 -6.51 1.78 9.83
N CYS A 215 -6.28 0.57 10.33
CA CYS A 215 -5.29 0.36 11.39
C CYS A 215 -3.87 0.63 10.88
N GLY A 216 -3.58 0.31 9.62
CA GLY A 216 -2.32 0.65 8.96
C GLY A 216 -2.10 2.15 8.92
N THR A 217 -3.06 2.93 8.43
CA THR A 217 -3.01 4.40 8.43
C THR A 217 -2.77 4.97 9.83
N ILE A 218 -3.47 4.47 10.86
CA ILE A 218 -3.27 4.91 12.25
C ILE A 218 -1.84 4.61 12.73
N LEU A 219 -1.34 3.39 12.49
CA LEU A 219 0.02 3.01 12.85
C LEU A 219 1.08 3.82 12.10
N THR A 220 0.82 4.18 10.83
CA THR A 220 1.70 5.06 10.05
C THR A 220 1.82 6.42 10.71
N VAL A 221 0.70 7.06 11.03
CA VAL A 221 0.71 8.40 11.68
C VAL A 221 1.43 8.34 13.03
N ILE A 222 1.13 7.34 13.87
CA ILE A 222 1.80 7.15 15.16
C ILE A 222 3.31 6.93 14.94
N GLY A 223 3.70 6.07 14.02
CA GLY A 223 5.11 5.81 13.74
C GLY A 223 5.85 7.05 13.25
N LEU A 224 5.26 7.83 12.33
CA LEU A 224 5.89 9.05 11.80
C LEU A 224 6.07 10.11 12.89
N SER A 225 5.14 10.19 13.86
CA SER A 225 5.34 11.07 15.02
C SER A 225 6.48 10.64 15.94
N LEU A 226 6.86 9.35 15.93
CA LEU A 226 7.99 8.81 16.67
C LEU A 226 9.31 8.85 15.88
N THR A 227 9.25 9.07 14.56
CA THR A 227 10.45 9.17 13.72
C THR A 227 11.19 10.48 14.02
N PRO A 228 12.52 10.45 14.24
CA PRO A 228 13.32 11.66 14.41
C PRO A 228 13.41 12.46 13.11
N SER A 229 13.51 13.80 13.21
CA SER A 229 13.73 14.67 12.06
C SER A 229 15.20 14.70 11.61
N GLU A 230 16.14 14.35 12.50
CA GLU A 230 17.56 14.21 12.14
C GLU A 230 17.85 12.83 11.53
N PRO A 231 18.77 12.75 10.55
CA PRO A 231 19.17 11.49 9.95
C PRO A 231 19.86 10.59 10.99
N PRO A 232 19.53 9.29 11.03
CA PRO A 232 20.26 8.33 11.85
C PRO A 232 21.64 8.03 11.24
N ASN A 233 22.50 7.32 11.98
CA ASN A 233 23.78 6.82 11.45
C ASN A 233 23.53 5.75 10.38
N LEU A 234 23.59 6.17 9.12
CA LEU A 234 23.40 5.32 7.94
C LEU A 234 24.70 4.65 7.54
N SER A 235 24.67 3.33 7.34
CA SER A 235 25.80 2.55 6.80
C SER A 235 25.54 1.97 5.42
N GLU A 236 24.30 2.03 4.98
CA GLU A 236 23.82 1.54 3.69
C GLU A 236 22.81 2.53 3.15
N MET A 237 22.58 2.45 1.85
CA MET A 237 21.59 3.26 1.15
C MET A 237 20.20 3.15 1.82
N PRO A 238 19.58 4.29 2.21
CA PRO A 238 18.27 4.31 2.85
C PRO A 238 17.17 3.97 1.85
N ILE A 239 16.09 3.37 2.38
CA ILE A 239 14.88 3.07 1.62
C ILE A 239 13.83 4.09 2.03
N ALA A 240 13.48 4.98 1.11
CA ALA A 240 12.48 6.01 1.33
C ALA A 240 11.10 5.59 0.83
N PHE A 241 10.06 6.21 1.39
CA PHE A 241 8.67 5.84 1.15
C PHE A 241 7.86 6.99 0.56
N GLN A 242 7.03 6.68 -0.44
CA GLN A 242 5.95 7.56 -0.86
C GLN A 242 4.71 7.26 -0.04
N ASN A 243 4.11 8.31 0.50
CA ASN A 243 2.94 8.18 1.33
C ASN A 243 1.66 8.23 0.50
N ASN A 244 0.57 7.67 1.05
CA ASN A 244 -0.74 7.87 0.45
C ASN A 244 -1.34 9.22 0.86
N SER A 245 -2.25 9.72 0.01
CA SER A 245 -2.90 11.02 0.21
C SER A 245 -3.59 11.15 1.57
N LEU A 246 -4.17 10.05 2.09
CA LEU A 246 -4.84 10.07 3.39
C LEU A 246 -3.87 10.38 4.53
N VAL A 247 -2.74 9.68 4.60
CA VAL A 247 -1.74 9.93 5.64
C VAL A 247 -1.13 11.32 5.45
N THR A 248 -0.86 11.76 4.22
CA THR A 248 -0.38 13.14 3.95
C THR A 248 -1.34 14.18 4.53
N ILE A 249 -2.64 14.06 4.27
CA ILE A 249 -3.66 14.99 4.81
C ILE A 249 -3.71 14.94 6.34
N LEU A 250 -3.66 13.74 6.92
CA LEU A 250 -3.73 13.55 8.38
C LEU A 250 -2.46 14.03 9.11
N SER A 251 -1.32 14.03 8.43
CA SER A 251 -0.03 14.44 8.99
C SER A 251 0.32 15.90 8.71
N LEU A 252 -0.33 16.55 7.73
CA LEU A 252 0.01 17.89 7.27
C LEU A 252 0.03 18.93 8.41
N GLU A 253 -0.97 18.89 9.29
CA GLU A 253 -1.11 19.87 10.40
C GLU A 253 -0.04 19.68 11.49
N TRP A 254 0.48 18.46 11.65
CA TRP A 254 1.42 18.14 12.72
C TRP A 254 2.87 18.10 12.23
N LEU A 255 3.14 17.41 11.12
CA LEU A 255 4.49 17.15 10.63
C LEU A 255 4.96 18.18 9.59
N GLY A 256 4.06 18.90 8.93
CA GLY A 256 4.42 19.95 7.97
C GLY A 256 5.47 19.49 6.95
N ASP A 257 6.55 20.26 6.84
CA ASP A 257 7.64 20.02 5.89
C ASP A 257 8.55 18.84 6.30
N ASP A 258 8.61 18.49 7.58
CA ASP A 258 9.39 17.34 8.10
C ASP A 258 8.83 15.99 7.65
N LEU A 259 7.59 15.93 7.13
CA LEU A 259 6.96 14.68 6.73
C LEU A 259 7.82 13.93 5.71
N TRP A 260 8.39 14.65 4.75
CA TRP A 260 9.26 14.08 3.72
C TRP A 260 10.53 13.47 4.33
N LEU A 261 11.18 14.18 5.25
CA LEU A 261 12.39 13.72 5.94
C LEU A 261 12.12 12.42 6.70
N ARG A 262 11.05 12.39 7.48
CA ARG A 262 10.68 11.24 8.31
C ARG A 262 10.24 10.00 7.51
N LEU A 263 9.94 10.15 6.22
CA LEU A 263 9.64 9.04 5.32
C LEU A 263 10.90 8.39 4.73
N GLN A 264 12.07 8.97 4.93
CA GLN A 264 13.33 8.38 4.46
C GLN A 264 13.89 7.33 5.45
N TRP A 265 13.59 7.46 6.74
CA TRP A 265 13.98 6.50 7.80
C TRP A 265 12.85 6.24 8.81
N PRO A 266 11.65 5.80 8.37
CA PRO A 266 10.50 5.67 9.25
C PRO A 266 10.78 4.74 10.43
N HIS A 267 10.28 5.13 11.60
CA HIS A 267 10.20 4.27 12.77
C HIS A 267 9.51 2.94 12.41
N LEU A 268 9.88 1.85 13.08
CA LEU A 268 9.34 0.50 12.80
C LEU A 268 7.80 0.45 12.77
N SER A 269 7.14 1.18 13.66
CA SER A 269 5.68 1.23 13.68
C SER A 269 5.08 1.94 12.45
N ALA A 270 5.80 2.92 11.88
CA ALA A 270 5.40 3.54 10.63
C ALA A 270 5.57 2.55 9.47
N LEU A 271 6.69 1.83 9.41
CA LEU A 271 6.91 0.77 8.40
C LEU A 271 5.81 -0.29 8.45
N ALA A 272 5.43 -0.74 9.66
CA ALA A 272 4.32 -1.66 9.87
C ALA A 272 2.98 -1.08 9.35
N GLY A 273 2.71 0.18 9.67
CA GLY A 273 1.51 0.88 9.22
C GLY A 273 1.42 1.01 7.70
N ILE A 274 2.52 1.43 7.07
CA ILE A 274 2.62 1.56 5.60
C ILE A 274 2.34 0.20 4.96
N GLY A 275 3.01 -0.86 5.42
CA GLY A 275 2.82 -2.22 4.89
C GLY A 275 1.39 -2.74 5.04
N LEU A 276 0.76 -2.55 6.20
CA LEU A 276 -0.64 -2.94 6.43
C LEU A 276 -1.60 -2.15 5.52
N SER A 277 -1.39 -0.84 5.41
CA SER A 277 -2.23 0.02 4.57
C SER A 277 -2.11 -0.32 3.10
N LEU A 278 -0.89 -0.62 2.64
CA LEU A 278 -0.58 -1.03 1.29
C LEU A 278 -1.25 -2.37 0.95
N VAL A 279 -1.10 -3.38 1.81
CA VAL A 279 -1.74 -4.69 1.60
C VAL A 279 -3.26 -4.58 1.64
N GLY A 280 -3.82 -3.80 2.58
CA GLY A 280 -5.26 -3.54 2.65
C GLY A 280 -5.79 -2.89 1.37
N TRP A 281 -5.08 -1.90 0.84
CA TRP A 281 -5.39 -1.25 -0.43
C TRP A 281 -5.28 -2.22 -1.62
N THR A 282 -4.20 -2.99 -1.72
CA THR A 282 -3.99 -3.97 -2.79
C THR A 282 -5.09 -5.04 -2.82
N LEU A 283 -5.55 -5.50 -1.66
CA LEU A 283 -6.63 -6.50 -1.57
C LEU A 283 -7.99 -5.97 -2.07
N LEU A 284 -8.19 -4.64 -2.08
CA LEU A 284 -9.38 -4.00 -2.64
C LEU A 284 -9.30 -3.75 -4.14
N LEU A 285 -8.16 -3.99 -4.77
CA LEU A 285 -8.09 -3.90 -6.23
C LEU A 285 -9.05 -4.89 -6.87
N PRO A 286 -9.71 -4.52 -7.99
CA PRO A 286 -10.64 -5.36 -8.72
C PRO A 286 -9.92 -6.43 -9.55
N VAL A 287 -9.06 -7.21 -8.89
CA VAL A 287 -8.25 -8.28 -9.48
C VAL A 287 -8.91 -9.62 -9.15
N PRO A 288 -9.22 -10.46 -10.16
CA PRO A 288 -9.89 -11.73 -9.93
C PRO A 288 -9.18 -12.60 -8.87
N GLY A 289 -9.96 -13.10 -7.92
CA GLY A 289 -9.49 -13.88 -6.77
C GLY A 289 -9.06 -13.06 -5.55
N LEU A 290 -8.92 -11.73 -5.65
CA LEU A 290 -8.79 -10.84 -4.50
C LEU A 290 -10.17 -10.46 -3.92
N PRO A 291 -10.23 -10.03 -2.64
CA PRO A 291 -11.47 -9.55 -2.03
C PRO A 291 -12.15 -8.41 -2.82
N GLY A 292 -11.39 -7.50 -3.42
CA GLY A 292 -11.93 -6.39 -4.21
C GLY A 292 -12.75 -6.82 -5.44
N ASP A 293 -12.33 -7.88 -6.13
CA ASP A 293 -13.12 -8.44 -7.24
C ASP A 293 -14.40 -9.15 -6.74
N ARG A 294 -14.32 -9.86 -5.61
CA ARG A 294 -15.52 -10.45 -4.98
C ARG A 294 -16.50 -9.38 -4.48
N LEU A 295 -15.99 -8.24 -4.01
CA LEU A 295 -16.81 -7.07 -3.70
C LEU A 295 -17.49 -6.52 -4.96
N LEU A 296 -16.81 -6.50 -6.12
CA LEU A 296 -17.48 -6.17 -7.39
C LEU A 296 -18.56 -7.19 -7.76
N HIS A 297 -18.36 -8.49 -7.53
CA HIS A 297 -19.40 -9.50 -7.72
C HIS A 297 -20.63 -9.23 -6.83
N SER A 298 -20.42 -8.76 -5.59
CA SER A 298 -21.51 -8.29 -4.72
C SER A 298 -22.24 -7.06 -5.29
N ILE A 299 -21.51 -6.06 -5.80
CA ILE A 299 -22.06 -4.79 -6.30
C ILE A 299 -22.77 -4.93 -7.65
N ILE A 300 -22.18 -5.65 -8.60
CA ILE A 300 -22.67 -5.80 -9.98
C ILE A 300 -23.63 -6.98 -10.07
N GLY A 301 -23.23 -8.12 -9.51
CA GLY A 301 -23.97 -9.38 -9.53
C GLY A 301 -23.27 -10.44 -10.39
N PRO A 302 -23.37 -11.73 -10.01
CA PRO A 302 -22.64 -12.81 -10.69
C PRO A 302 -23.03 -12.97 -12.16
N ASN A 303 -24.33 -12.91 -12.47
CA ASN A 303 -24.83 -13.07 -13.84
C ASN A 303 -24.38 -11.93 -14.75
N GLU A 304 -24.44 -10.69 -14.28
CA GLU A 304 -23.95 -9.52 -15.01
C GLU A 304 -22.43 -9.54 -15.18
N MET A 305 -21.69 -10.05 -14.18
CA MET A 305 -20.24 -10.25 -14.28
C MET A 305 -19.86 -11.38 -15.26
N SER A 306 -20.78 -12.30 -15.57
CA SER A 306 -20.60 -13.37 -16.56
C SER A 306 -21.05 -12.97 -17.98
N ASN A 307 -21.82 -11.89 -18.12
CA ASN A 307 -22.37 -11.45 -19.41
C ASN A 307 -21.26 -10.84 -20.29
N PRO A 308 -21.04 -11.34 -21.53
CA PRO A 308 -20.01 -10.82 -22.45
C PRO A 308 -20.07 -9.31 -22.68
N GLU A 309 -21.28 -8.72 -22.74
CA GLU A 309 -21.48 -7.28 -22.97
C GLU A 309 -20.93 -6.42 -21.82
N ARG A 310 -21.01 -6.93 -20.58
CA ARG A 310 -20.52 -6.26 -19.36
C ARG A 310 -19.08 -6.63 -19.02
N GLN A 311 -18.61 -7.80 -19.44
CA GLN A 311 -17.22 -8.22 -19.25
C GLN A 311 -16.25 -7.40 -20.10
N THR A 312 -16.62 -7.11 -21.35
CA THR A 312 -15.78 -6.37 -22.30
C THR A 312 -15.27 -5.02 -21.77
N PRO A 313 -16.09 -4.13 -21.19
CA PRO A 313 -15.58 -2.87 -20.64
C PRO A 313 -14.68 -3.07 -19.41
N ILE A 314 -14.98 -4.03 -18.52
CA ILE A 314 -14.10 -4.32 -17.36
C ILE A 314 -12.75 -4.84 -17.85
N PHE A 315 -12.77 -5.67 -18.89
CA PHE A 315 -11.58 -6.16 -19.55
C PHE A 315 -10.74 -5.03 -20.15
N ILE A 316 -11.36 -4.13 -20.93
CA ILE A 316 -10.68 -2.97 -21.52
C ILE A 316 -10.11 -2.06 -20.42
N ALA A 317 -10.86 -1.81 -19.34
CA ALA A 317 -10.40 -1.01 -18.21
C ALA A 317 -9.19 -1.65 -17.50
N THR A 318 -9.19 -2.97 -17.31
CA THR A 318 -8.06 -3.72 -16.73
C THR A 318 -6.83 -3.62 -17.62
N LEU A 319 -7.00 -3.76 -18.94
CA LEU A 319 -5.90 -3.61 -19.91
C LEU A 319 -5.34 -2.18 -19.91
N ALA A 320 -6.20 -1.17 -19.89
CA ALA A 320 -5.79 0.23 -19.83
C ALA A 320 -5.00 0.53 -18.54
N ALA A 321 -5.48 0.04 -17.39
CA ALA A 321 -4.78 0.17 -16.12
C ALA A 321 -3.41 -0.53 -16.15
N MET A 322 -3.33 -1.73 -16.73
CA MET A 322 -2.07 -2.45 -16.90
C MET A 322 -1.10 -1.67 -17.78
N VAL A 323 -1.53 -1.15 -18.93
CA VAL A 323 -0.68 -0.31 -19.79
C VAL A 323 -0.20 0.92 -19.04
N LEU A 324 -1.06 1.58 -18.26
CA LEU A 324 -0.70 2.74 -17.48
C LEU A 324 0.39 2.41 -16.45
N ILE A 325 0.24 1.30 -15.71
CA ILE A 325 1.27 0.82 -14.78
C ILE A 325 2.59 0.57 -15.51
N PHE A 326 2.58 -0.19 -16.61
CA PHE A 326 3.81 -0.56 -17.33
C PHE A 326 4.55 0.63 -17.94
N VAL A 327 3.85 1.72 -18.28
CA VAL A 327 4.46 2.92 -18.87
C VAL A 327 5.00 3.88 -17.79
N ASN A 328 4.44 3.87 -16.58
CA ASN A 328 4.74 4.89 -15.57
C ASN A 328 5.58 4.38 -14.39
N THR A 329 5.87 3.09 -14.29
CA THR A 329 6.66 2.56 -13.18
C THR A 329 7.55 1.38 -13.56
N GLU A 330 8.71 1.32 -12.92
CA GLU A 330 9.63 0.17 -12.91
C GLU A 330 9.47 -0.68 -11.62
N TYR A 331 8.54 -0.28 -10.74
CA TYR A 331 8.26 -0.97 -9.49
C TYR A 331 7.64 -2.35 -9.73
N TRP A 332 8.47 -3.37 -9.60
CA TRP A 332 8.14 -4.77 -9.88
C TRP A 332 6.82 -5.29 -9.28
N PRO A 333 6.45 -4.98 -8.02
CA PRO A 333 5.20 -5.44 -7.45
C PRO A 333 3.97 -4.97 -8.23
N TRP A 334 3.97 -3.75 -8.75
CA TRP A 334 2.88 -3.26 -9.59
C TRP A 334 2.82 -3.95 -10.94
N LEU A 335 3.98 -4.22 -11.56
CA LEU A 335 4.05 -4.99 -12.79
C LEU A 335 3.50 -6.41 -12.60
N LEU A 336 3.86 -7.07 -11.49
CA LEU A 336 3.36 -8.41 -11.15
C LEU A 336 1.85 -8.41 -10.88
N ILE A 337 1.33 -7.46 -10.11
CA ILE A 337 -0.11 -7.34 -9.84
C ILE A 337 -0.87 -7.06 -11.14
N GLY A 338 -0.37 -6.15 -11.98
CA GLY A 338 -0.96 -5.86 -13.30
C GLY A 338 -0.98 -7.08 -14.22
N ALA A 339 0.12 -7.82 -14.30
CA ALA A 339 0.22 -9.05 -15.09
C ALA A 339 -0.72 -10.14 -14.57
N LEU A 340 -0.79 -10.35 -13.24
CA LEU A 340 -1.70 -11.31 -12.62
C LEU A 340 -3.17 -10.93 -12.86
N ALA A 341 -3.49 -9.64 -12.77
CA ALA A 341 -4.84 -9.12 -13.03
C ALA A 341 -5.29 -9.41 -14.46
N ALA A 342 -4.44 -9.07 -15.43
CA ALA A 342 -4.68 -9.40 -16.82
C ALA A 342 -4.84 -10.91 -17.00
N MET A 343 -3.83 -11.72 -16.62
CA MET A 343 -3.82 -13.16 -16.82
C MET A 343 -5.08 -13.84 -16.27
N ARG A 344 -5.48 -13.51 -15.04
CA ARG A 344 -6.69 -14.09 -14.44
C ARG A 344 -7.96 -13.63 -15.13
N ARG A 345 -8.04 -12.38 -15.58
CA ARG A 345 -9.20 -11.87 -16.32
C ARG A 345 -9.32 -12.50 -17.71
N PHE A 346 -8.19 -12.80 -18.37
CA PHE A 346 -8.14 -13.49 -19.66
C PHE A 346 -8.37 -15.00 -19.56
N SER A 347 -8.23 -15.59 -18.37
CA SER A 347 -8.41 -17.03 -18.12
C SER A 347 -9.45 -17.28 -17.02
N PRO A 348 -10.72 -16.90 -17.24
CA PRO A 348 -11.76 -16.93 -16.21
C PRO A 348 -12.05 -18.35 -15.69
N GLU A 349 -11.79 -19.39 -16.48
CA GLU A 349 -11.91 -20.80 -16.05
C GLU A 349 -11.05 -21.14 -14.83
N ASN A 350 -9.94 -20.41 -14.63
CA ASN A 350 -9.02 -20.62 -13.50
C ASN A 350 -9.38 -19.77 -12.26
N THR A 351 -10.43 -18.94 -12.34
CA THR A 351 -10.91 -18.10 -11.24
C THR A 351 -12.42 -18.25 -11.09
N PRO A 352 -12.88 -19.29 -10.35
CA PRO A 352 -14.30 -19.53 -10.18
C PRO A 352 -14.97 -18.38 -9.42
N SER A 353 -16.19 -18.05 -9.84
CA SER A 353 -17.04 -17.07 -9.20
C SER A 353 -17.41 -17.48 -7.77
N PRO A 354 -17.64 -16.52 -6.86
CA PRO A 354 -18.17 -16.84 -5.54
C PRO A 354 -19.55 -17.49 -5.64
N LEU A 355 -19.81 -18.48 -4.79
CA LEU A 355 -21.10 -19.17 -4.74
C LEU A 355 -22.10 -18.34 -3.94
N ILE A 356 -23.15 -17.83 -4.59
CA ILE A 356 -24.21 -17.04 -3.96
C ILE A 356 -25.51 -17.82 -4.05
N VAL A 357 -26.13 -18.08 -2.90
CA VAL A 357 -27.35 -18.88 -2.75
C VAL A 357 -28.56 -18.10 -3.24
N ASP A 358 -28.75 -16.86 -2.79
CA ASP A 358 -29.83 -15.97 -3.23
C ASP A 358 -29.26 -14.80 -4.05
N ALA A 359 -29.06 -15.05 -5.35
CA ALA A 359 -28.67 -14.01 -6.29
C ALA A 359 -29.86 -13.13 -6.72
N ALA A 360 -31.08 -13.67 -6.68
CA ALA A 360 -32.32 -12.99 -7.07
C ALA A 360 -32.68 -11.81 -6.15
N LYS A 361 -32.42 -11.90 -4.84
CA LYS A 361 -32.61 -10.81 -3.86
C LYS A 361 -31.85 -9.54 -4.22
N GLY A 362 -30.77 -9.65 -5.00
CA GLY A 362 -29.98 -8.52 -5.45
C GLY A 362 -29.27 -7.78 -4.32
N LEU A 363 -28.93 -6.53 -4.57
CA LEU A 363 -28.36 -5.62 -3.57
C LEU A 363 -29.14 -4.31 -3.58
N SER A 364 -29.55 -3.85 -2.40
CA SER A 364 -30.25 -2.57 -2.24
C SER A 364 -29.39 -1.42 -2.77
N ASP A 365 -30.02 -0.37 -3.29
CA ASP A 365 -29.29 0.79 -3.83
C ASP A 365 -28.43 1.48 -2.75
N GLU A 366 -28.93 1.50 -1.51
CA GLU A 366 -28.19 2.03 -0.37
C GLU A 366 -26.92 1.23 -0.07
N ASP A 367 -27.02 -0.10 0.04
CA ASP A 367 -25.85 -0.95 0.30
C ASP A 367 -24.87 -0.91 -0.88
N ARG A 368 -25.38 -0.88 -2.12
CA ARG A 368 -24.56 -0.73 -3.33
C ARG A 368 -23.77 0.57 -3.31
N MET A 369 -24.41 1.68 -2.95
CA MET A 369 -23.75 2.98 -2.86
C MET A 369 -22.71 2.99 -1.74
N LYS A 370 -23.01 2.39 -0.57
CA LYS A 370 -22.06 2.29 0.55
C LYS A 370 -20.80 1.51 0.17
N PHE A 371 -20.96 0.31 -0.39
CA PHE A 371 -19.80 -0.50 -0.80
C PHE A 371 -18.98 0.19 -1.89
N SER A 372 -19.64 0.77 -2.89
CA SER A 372 -18.96 1.51 -3.96
C SER A 372 -18.21 2.72 -3.41
N ALA A 373 -18.85 3.49 -2.52
CA ALA A 373 -18.24 4.67 -1.93
C ALA A 373 -17.02 4.32 -1.05
N ILE A 374 -17.11 3.29 -0.21
CA ILE A 374 -15.98 2.84 0.61
C ILE A 374 -14.83 2.35 -0.27
N MET A 375 -15.12 1.51 -1.27
CA MET A 375 -14.12 0.98 -2.19
C MET A 375 -13.40 2.11 -2.94
N VAL A 376 -14.15 3.05 -3.53
CA VAL A 376 -13.59 4.20 -4.25
C VAL A 376 -12.80 5.10 -3.31
N PHE A 377 -13.34 5.38 -2.11
CA PHE A 377 -12.65 6.22 -1.11
C PHE A 377 -11.29 5.62 -0.73
N VAL A 378 -11.25 4.33 -0.37
CA VAL A 378 -9.98 3.68 -0.01
C VAL A 378 -9.04 3.63 -1.20
N LEU A 379 -9.53 3.30 -2.40
CA LEU A 379 -8.68 3.22 -3.58
C LEU A 379 -8.06 4.56 -3.98
N LEU A 380 -8.81 5.67 -3.85
CA LEU A 380 -8.32 7.01 -4.18
C LEU A 380 -7.41 7.59 -3.09
N THR A 381 -7.84 7.52 -1.83
CA THR A 381 -7.11 8.14 -0.72
C THR A 381 -5.93 7.31 -0.22
N GLY A 382 -6.02 5.99 -0.40
CA GLY A 382 -4.99 5.02 -0.04
C GLY A 382 -3.99 4.71 -1.15
N PHE A 383 -4.08 5.37 -2.31
CA PHE A 383 -3.14 5.13 -3.41
C PHE A 383 -1.70 5.43 -2.96
N PRO A 384 -0.79 4.43 -3.00
CA PRO A 384 0.55 4.54 -2.45
C PRO A 384 1.57 5.20 -3.40
N GLY A 385 1.14 5.69 -4.57
CA GLY A 385 2.03 6.18 -5.61
C GLY A 385 2.54 5.08 -6.56
N MET A 386 3.20 5.51 -7.64
CA MET A 386 3.77 4.61 -8.65
C MET A 386 5.08 3.96 -8.17
N ASN A 387 5.80 4.60 -7.24
CA ASN A 387 7.01 4.07 -6.62
C ASN A 387 6.86 4.19 -5.08
N PRO A 388 6.07 3.32 -4.45
CA PRO A 388 5.79 3.38 -3.01
C PRO A 388 7.05 3.33 -2.15
N THR A 389 8.08 2.66 -2.65
CA THR A 389 9.39 2.52 -2.03
C THR A 389 10.47 2.68 -3.10
N TYR A 390 11.56 3.35 -2.75
CA TYR A 390 12.71 3.56 -3.62
C TYR A 390 13.98 3.73 -2.79
N GLU A 391 15.13 3.52 -3.41
CA GLU A 391 16.44 3.76 -2.80
C GLU A 391 16.93 5.16 -3.17
N ILE A 392 17.62 5.83 -2.26
CA ILE A 392 18.25 7.13 -2.50
C ILE A 392 19.71 6.88 -2.89
N SER A 393 20.02 6.85 -4.18
CA SER A 393 21.37 6.53 -4.70
C SER A 393 22.47 7.42 -4.14
N ASP A 394 22.20 8.71 -4.06
CA ASP A 394 23.18 9.76 -3.74
C ASP A 394 23.04 10.18 -2.26
N TRP A 395 22.71 9.21 -1.40
CA TRP A 395 22.41 9.45 0.01
C TRP A 395 23.61 9.95 0.83
N ASP A 396 24.83 9.58 0.43
CA ASP A 396 26.10 9.99 1.04
C ASP A 396 26.80 11.12 0.27
N GLU A 397 26.08 11.82 -0.63
CA GLU A 397 26.63 12.97 -1.33
C GLU A 397 26.89 14.14 -0.36
N GLY A 398 28.00 14.86 -0.59
CA GLY A 398 28.52 15.92 0.28
C GLY A 398 27.63 17.17 0.34
N LEU A 399 28.21 18.35 0.14
CA LEU A 399 27.49 19.63 0.24
C LEU A 399 26.90 20.03 -1.12
N SER A 400 25.64 20.47 -1.14
CA SER A 400 25.01 21.01 -2.35
C SER A 400 25.41 22.47 -2.58
N THR A 401 25.77 22.79 -3.82
CA THR A 401 26.12 24.15 -4.28
C THR A 401 25.06 24.76 -5.20
N GLU A 402 23.96 24.06 -5.47
CA GLU A 402 22.94 24.49 -6.44
C GLU A 402 22.26 25.82 -6.08
N SER A 403 22.13 26.09 -4.77
CA SER A 403 21.52 27.33 -4.27
C SER A 403 22.48 28.52 -4.25
N TRP A 404 23.77 28.30 -4.50
CA TRP A 404 24.81 29.32 -4.37
C TRP A 404 24.84 30.22 -5.61
N PRO A 405 25.09 31.53 -5.45
CA PRO A 405 25.12 32.44 -6.58
C PRO A 405 26.31 32.14 -7.50
N GLU A 406 26.08 32.12 -8.81
CA GLU A 406 27.16 32.02 -9.81
C GLU A 406 27.73 33.39 -10.20
N TYR A 407 26.95 34.46 -10.00
CA TYR A 407 27.28 35.81 -10.43
C TYR A 407 26.77 36.88 -9.46
N ILE A 408 27.63 37.85 -9.12
CA ILE A 408 27.32 38.98 -8.25
C ILE A 408 27.84 40.28 -8.87
N ALA A 409 26.96 41.27 -8.99
CA ALA A 409 27.33 42.63 -9.41
C ALA A 409 27.62 43.51 -8.19
N PHE A 410 28.66 44.35 -8.24
CA PHE A 410 29.02 45.25 -7.13
C PHE A 410 29.33 46.67 -7.60
N GLU A 411 29.06 47.68 -6.75
CA GLU A 411 29.20 49.10 -7.11
C GLU A 411 30.35 49.82 -6.37
N ASN A 412 30.65 49.42 -5.13
CA ASN A 412 31.48 50.23 -4.21
C ASN A 412 32.70 49.49 -3.63
N GLY A 413 33.21 48.45 -4.30
CA GLY A 413 34.33 47.66 -3.75
C GLY A 413 33.97 46.87 -2.48
N HIS A 414 32.66 46.70 -2.25
CA HIS A 414 32.08 45.91 -1.18
C HIS A 414 31.03 44.97 -1.77
N ALA A 415 31.04 43.71 -1.36
CA ALA A 415 30.01 42.73 -1.69
C ALA A 415 29.76 41.81 -0.50
N GLU A 416 28.48 41.57 -0.19
CA GLU A 416 28.03 40.64 0.85
C GLU A 416 27.50 39.39 0.15
N VAL A 417 27.88 38.22 0.64
CA VAL A 417 27.44 36.92 0.12
C VAL A 417 27.00 36.04 1.27
N ASN A 418 25.85 35.41 1.09
CA ASN A 418 25.32 34.41 2.00
C ASN A 418 25.25 33.08 1.24
N LEU A 419 25.90 32.06 1.79
CA LEU A 419 25.84 30.69 1.30
C LEU A 419 25.01 29.87 2.27
N LEU A 420 23.92 29.32 1.76
CA LEU A 420 23.12 28.35 2.50
C LEU A 420 23.81 26.99 2.38
N LEU A 421 24.17 26.40 3.52
CA LEU A 421 24.77 25.08 3.58
C LEU A 421 23.66 24.03 3.71
N GLU A 422 23.53 23.19 2.70
CA GLU A 422 22.59 22.06 2.69
C GLU A 422 23.32 20.82 2.16
N PRO A 423 23.08 19.62 2.73
CA PRO A 423 23.62 18.40 2.16
C PRO A 423 23.00 18.14 0.78
N ALA A 424 23.80 17.67 -0.17
CA ALA A 424 23.30 17.12 -1.43
C ALA A 424 22.61 15.76 -1.17
N GLY A 425 23.16 14.98 -0.24
CA GLY A 425 22.60 13.72 0.22
C GLY A 425 21.66 13.83 1.43
N VAL A 426 21.54 12.70 2.13
CA VAL A 426 20.68 12.50 3.29
C VAL A 426 21.46 12.54 4.60
N VAL A 427 22.74 12.15 4.55
CA VAL A 427 23.62 12.14 5.72
C VAL A 427 23.97 13.57 6.11
N SER A 428 24.09 13.82 7.41
CA SER A 428 24.62 15.08 7.92
C SER A 428 26.09 15.23 7.53
N VAL A 429 26.46 16.36 6.95
CA VAL A 429 27.81 16.62 6.43
C VAL A 429 28.57 17.58 7.33
N SER A 430 29.84 17.28 7.55
CA SER A 430 30.78 18.17 8.24
C SER A 430 32.00 18.40 7.36
N GLY A 431 32.61 19.59 7.47
CA GLY A 431 33.68 19.93 6.56
C GLY A 431 34.25 21.32 6.72
N TRP A 432 34.96 21.74 5.68
CA TRP A 432 35.49 23.08 5.62
C TRP A 432 35.37 23.72 4.24
N LEU A 433 35.20 25.04 4.27
CA LEU A 433 35.20 25.91 3.12
C LEU A 433 36.49 26.73 3.12
N GLN A 434 37.18 26.74 1.98
CA GLN A 434 38.33 27.61 1.76
C GLN A 434 38.05 28.54 0.59
N MET A 435 38.17 29.84 0.82
CA MET A 435 37.82 30.86 -0.16
C MET A 435 39.09 31.52 -0.71
N ARG A 436 39.18 31.65 -2.05
CA ARG A 436 40.31 32.29 -2.75
C ARG A 436 39.81 33.23 -3.84
N VAL A 437 40.37 34.44 -3.88
CA VAL A 437 40.13 35.40 -4.96
C VAL A 437 41.14 35.19 -6.09
N GLU A 438 40.65 35.11 -7.33
CA GLU A 438 41.45 34.99 -8.56
C GLU A 438 41.05 36.04 -9.61
N GLY A 439 42.02 36.50 -10.40
CA GLY A 439 41.76 37.34 -11.58
C GLY A 439 41.96 38.85 -11.40
N ASP A 440 41.95 39.40 -10.17
CA ASP A 440 42.26 40.82 -9.91
C ASP A 440 43.63 41.00 -9.24
N PRO A 441 44.74 41.11 -10.01
CA PRO A 441 46.10 41.23 -9.47
C PRO A 441 46.38 42.56 -8.77
N LEU A 442 45.47 43.55 -8.85
CA LEU A 442 45.59 44.87 -8.22
C LEU A 442 44.53 45.09 -7.12
N GLY A 443 43.71 44.07 -6.87
CA GLY A 443 42.52 44.13 -6.03
C GLY A 443 42.81 44.19 -4.54
N ASP A 444 43.76 43.38 -4.05
CA ASP A 444 44.01 43.13 -2.63
C ASP A 444 42.71 42.98 -1.82
N TRP A 445 41.82 42.12 -2.32
CA TRP A 445 40.52 41.84 -1.73
C TRP A 445 40.69 41.09 -0.41
N GLN A 446 40.06 41.61 0.64
CA GLN A 446 39.99 40.96 1.94
C GLN A 446 38.63 40.27 2.09
N ILE A 447 38.66 39.02 2.53
CA ILE A 447 37.48 38.23 2.86
C ILE A 447 37.31 38.30 4.38
N GLU A 448 36.23 38.94 4.82
CA GLU A 448 35.86 39.02 6.23
C GLU A 448 34.64 38.14 6.47
N SER A 449 34.77 37.14 7.35
CA SER A 449 33.66 36.30 7.80
C SER A 449 33.87 35.98 9.27
N GLU A 450 32.79 35.85 10.03
CA GLU A 450 32.85 35.43 11.43
C GLU A 450 33.35 33.99 11.57
N CYS A 451 33.25 33.18 10.51
CA CYS A 451 33.64 31.77 10.51
C CYS A 451 35.13 31.52 10.19
N LEU A 452 35.84 32.47 9.59
CA LEU A 452 37.22 32.25 9.11
C LEU A 452 38.23 32.22 10.28
N ASP A 453 39.02 31.15 10.35
CA ASP A 453 40.13 31.03 11.31
C ASP A 453 41.42 31.73 10.84
N GLU A 454 42.49 31.63 11.64
CA GLU A 454 43.83 32.18 11.30
C GLU A 454 44.45 31.60 10.01
N ARG A 455 43.92 30.49 9.49
CA ARG A 455 44.32 29.82 8.25
C ARG A 455 43.39 30.16 7.08
N ALA A 456 42.44 31.07 7.26
CA ALA A 456 41.41 31.45 6.29
C ALA A 456 40.53 30.26 5.86
N VAL A 457 40.20 29.39 6.81
CA VAL A 457 39.30 28.25 6.62
C VAL A 457 38.06 28.44 7.50
N CYS A 458 36.88 28.19 6.94
CA CYS A 458 35.62 28.18 7.67
C CYS A 458 35.17 26.73 7.87
N ARG A 459 34.97 26.32 9.12
CA ARG A 459 34.51 24.97 9.46
C ARG A 459 33.01 24.98 9.76
N PHE A 460 32.30 24.01 9.21
CA PHE A 460 30.90 23.73 9.53
C PHE A 460 30.80 22.28 10.03
N ASP A 461 29.86 22.04 10.95
CA ASP A 461 29.69 20.74 11.60
C ASP A 461 28.21 20.35 11.60
N ASP A 462 27.93 19.08 11.29
CA ASP A 462 26.62 18.43 11.36
C ASP A 462 25.48 19.15 10.61
N VAL A 463 25.75 19.67 9.41
CA VAL A 463 24.73 20.29 8.55
C VAL A 463 23.83 19.20 7.97
N SER A 464 22.51 19.32 8.15
CA SER A 464 21.52 18.29 7.76
C SER A 464 20.34 18.92 7.02
N GLN A 465 19.48 18.09 6.41
CA GLN A 465 18.24 18.55 5.76
C GLN A 465 17.23 19.16 6.76
N ALA A 466 17.42 18.96 8.07
CA ALA A 466 16.60 19.54 9.13
C ALA A 466 17.27 20.76 9.78
N SER A 467 18.60 20.79 9.84
CA SER A 467 19.40 21.87 10.41
C SER A 467 20.32 22.50 9.37
N HIS A 468 19.81 23.56 8.73
CA HIS A 468 20.57 24.37 7.79
C HIS A 468 21.49 25.37 8.53
N GLU A 469 22.66 25.61 7.97
CA GLU A 469 23.60 26.63 8.43
C GLU A 469 23.82 27.66 7.31
N GLU A 470 24.03 28.92 7.66
CA GLU A 470 24.33 29.97 6.70
C GLU A 470 25.73 30.54 6.98
N VAL A 471 26.58 30.52 5.95
CA VAL A 471 27.90 31.17 6.00
C VAL A 471 27.81 32.48 5.25
N SER A 472 27.89 33.57 6.00
CA SER A 472 27.98 34.93 5.45
C SER A 472 29.43 35.40 5.41
N PHE A 473 29.81 36.05 4.32
CA PHE A 473 31.10 36.70 4.19
C PHE A 473 31.00 37.99 3.40
N ASN A 474 31.86 38.93 3.77
CA ASN A 474 32.00 40.23 3.15
C ASN A 474 33.33 40.33 2.43
N LEU A 475 33.27 40.74 1.17
CA LEU A 475 34.43 41.09 0.37
C LEU A 475 34.62 42.60 0.46
N SER A 476 35.79 43.04 0.92
CA SER A 476 36.15 44.46 1.00
C SER A 476 37.49 44.72 0.34
N ARG A 477 37.66 45.95 -0.15
CA ARG A 477 38.88 46.40 -0.80
C ARG A 477 39.30 47.78 -0.27
N THR A 478 40.59 47.95 -0.01
CA THR A 478 41.15 49.20 0.53
C THR A 478 41.94 50.02 -0.50
N VAL A 479 41.92 49.66 -1.78
CA VAL A 479 42.76 50.26 -2.84
C VAL A 479 41.95 51.14 -3.79
N ASP A 480 42.42 52.38 -4.01
CA ASP A 480 41.85 53.38 -4.95
C ASP A 480 42.19 53.06 -6.44
N ALA A 481 41.85 51.88 -6.93
CA ALA A 481 41.97 51.54 -8.35
C ALA A 481 40.63 51.07 -8.91
N SER A 482 40.41 51.27 -10.22
CA SER A 482 39.17 50.82 -10.88
C SER A 482 39.01 49.30 -10.68
N PRO A 483 37.91 48.84 -10.06
CA PRO A 483 37.71 47.41 -9.83
C PRO A 483 37.59 46.68 -11.18
N GLN A 484 38.22 45.52 -11.28
CA GLN A 484 38.08 44.61 -12.42
C GLN A 484 37.15 43.45 -12.04
N ALA A 485 36.64 42.74 -13.04
CA ALA A 485 35.95 41.48 -12.77
C ALA A 485 36.95 40.47 -12.18
N PHE A 486 36.49 39.67 -11.21
CA PHE A 486 37.28 38.64 -10.56
C PHE A 486 36.41 37.43 -10.25
N ARG A 487 37.06 36.31 -9.91
CA ARG A 487 36.40 35.07 -9.51
C ARG A 487 36.71 34.79 -8.05
N LEU A 488 35.69 34.48 -7.27
CA LEU A 488 35.88 33.84 -5.98
C LEU A 488 35.75 32.34 -6.20
N VAL A 489 36.81 31.61 -5.89
CA VAL A 489 36.85 30.15 -5.90
C VAL A 489 36.64 29.67 -4.46
N ILE A 490 35.61 28.86 -4.25
CA ILE A 490 35.30 28.23 -2.98
C ILE A 490 35.62 26.76 -3.13
N LEU A 491 36.66 26.31 -2.43
CA LEU A 491 37.00 24.90 -2.31
C LEU A 491 36.22 24.31 -1.16
N ILE A 492 35.52 23.22 -1.44
CA ILE A 492 34.65 22.52 -0.51
C ILE A 492 35.31 21.17 -0.24
N ASP A 493 35.49 20.84 1.04
CA ASP A 493 35.86 19.50 1.47
C ASP A 493 34.88 19.08 2.57
N ALA A 494 33.92 18.23 2.20
CA ALA A 494 32.86 17.74 3.06
C ALA A 494 32.92 16.21 3.11
N ASP A 495 33.38 15.66 4.24
CA ASP A 495 33.51 14.21 4.48
C ASP A 495 34.16 13.40 3.34
N GLY A 496 35.18 13.98 2.68
CA GLY A 496 35.93 13.34 1.60
C GLY A 496 35.38 13.60 0.19
N HIS A 497 34.28 14.34 0.08
CA HIS A 497 33.80 14.92 -1.17
C HIS A 497 34.45 16.29 -1.37
N VAL A 498 35.33 16.37 -2.37
CA VAL A 498 36.02 17.60 -2.74
C VAL A 498 35.37 18.18 -3.98
N ASP A 499 34.87 19.41 -3.87
CA ASP A 499 34.26 20.14 -4.98
C ASP A 499 34.74 21.60 -5.03
N GLU A 500 34.51 22.26 -6.16
CA GLU A 500 34.88 23.65 -6.40
C GLU A 500 33.66 24.44 -6.93
N HIS A 501 33.22 25.43 -6.16
CA HIS A 501 32.22 26.40 -6.64
C HIS A 501 32.89 27.72 -6.98
N SER A 502 32.48 28.33 -8.10
CA SER A 502 33.03 29.61 -8.53
C SER A 502 31.97 30.68 -8.68
N ILE A 503 32.21 31.83 -8.06
CA ILE A 503 31.32 33.00 -8.13
C ILE A 503 32.03 34.11 -8.90
N VAL A 504 31.40 34.61 -9.95
CA VAL A 504 31.93 35.71 -10.75
C VAL A 504 31.46 37.05 -10.18
N PHE A 505 32.40 37.91 -9.82
CA PHE A 505 32.13 39.26 -9.36
C PHE A 505 32.43 40.26 -10.47
N GLN A 506 31.47 41.12 -10.80
CA GLN A 506 31.63 42.12 -11.85
C GLN A 506 31.19 43.52 -11.39
N PRO A 507 31.99 44.57 -11.67
CA PRO A 507 31.57 45.94 -11.37
C PRO A 507 30.35 46.35 -12.21
N THR A 508 29.38 47.00 -11.58
CA THR A 508 28.17 47.46 -12.28
C THR A 508 28.53 48.45 -13.39
N GLY A 509 28.07 48.17 -14.61
CA GLY A 509 28.29 49.06 -15.77
C GLY A 509 29.62 48.93 -16.48
N VAL A 510 30.47 47.95 -16.11
CA VAL A 510 31.77 47.67 -16.77
C VAL A 510 31.76 46.25 -17.33
N THR A 511 32.12 46.07 -18.62
CA THR A 511 32.32 44.75 -19.24
C THR A 511 33.80 44.47 -19.40
N THR A 512 34.39 43.66 -18.52
CA THR A 512 35.80 43.23 -18.56
C THR A 512 35.90 41.71 -18.70
N SER A 513 37.05 41.22 -19.19
CA SER A 513 37.35 39.78 -19.22
C SER A 513 37.35 39.22 -17.80
N ILE A 514 36.73 38.04 -17.62
CA ILE A 514 36.56 37.36 -16.34
C ILE A 514 37.71 36.38 -16.06
N ASP A 515 38.35 35.86 -17.12
CA ASP A 515 39.37 34.83 -16.98
C ASP A 515 40.74 35.40 -16.58
N PRO A 516 41.50 34.68 -15.73
CA PRO A 516 42.86 35.05 -15.42
C PRO A 516 43.70 35.13 -16.70
N LEU A 517 44.61 36.11 -16.78
CA LEU A 517 45.53 36.30 -17.92
C LEU A 517 46.43 35.09 -18.26
N TRP A 518 46.44 34.03 -17.44
CA TRP A 518 47.20 32.79 -17.66
C TRP A 518 46.36 31.62 -18.22
N VAL A 519 45.04 31.81 -18.39
CA VAL A 519 44.14 30.86 -19.07
C VAL A 519 43.98 31.21 -20.57
N MET A 520 44.36 32.43 -20.97
CA MET A 520 44.58 32.85 -22.36
C MET A 520 46.01 32.55 -22.82
#